data_AF-A0A409VVW6-F1
#
_entry.id   AF-A0A409VVW6-F1
#
_cell.length_a   1.000
_cell.length_b   1.000
_cell.length_c   1.000
_cell.angle_alpha   90.00
_cell.angle_beta   90.00
_cell.angle_gamma   90.00
#
_symmetry.space_group_name_H-M   'P 1'
#
loop_
_entity.id
_entity.type
_entity.pdbx_description
1 polymer ?
#
loop_
_entity_poly.entity_id
_entity_poly.type
_entity_poly.pdbx_seq_one_letter_code
_entity_poly.pdbx_strand_id
1 'polypeptide(L)'
;MASTPRSSHKELMDGETSGVLHIQGNLSEKAKRHCLSVFNFYVSTPGNSFGADLGGRLKLVEASVYAGRANTSISETVFEVEITRGITPSALTLNKRGHCSVICFLDMCNIFKVLHGACAAYIVDLCSVSALVALGTVLSFDATGVSQAMNLIWHKAISS
;
A
#
# COMPACT_ATOMS: atom_id res chain seq x y z
N MET A 1 -41.39 -16.08 -15.24
CA MET A 1 -40.22 -15.17 -15.20
C MET A 1 -39.65 -15.23 -13.80
N ALA A 2 -38.63 -16.06 -13.59
CA ALA A 2 -37.98 -16.25 -12.29
C ALA A 2 -36.55 -15.71 -12.39
N SER A 3 -36.20 -14.80 -11.48
CA SER A 3 -34.92 -14.14 -11.38
C SER A 3 -33.87 -15.05 -10.75
N THR A 4 -32.76 -15.25 -11.45
CA THR A 4 -31.57 -15.97 -11.00
C THR A 4 -30.88 -15.20 -9.85
N PRO A 5 -30.44 -15.86 -8.75
CA PRO A 5 -29.78 -15.17 -7.65
C PRO A 5 -28.28 -14.95 -7.92
N ARG A 6 -27.78 -13.78 -7.48
CA ARG A 6 -26.38 -13.31 -7.50
C ARG A 6 -25.43 -14.35 -6.90
N SER A 7 -24.64 -15.04 -7.72
CA SER A 7 -23.56 -15.93 -7.27
C SER A 7 -22.18 -15.23 -7.19
N SER A 8 -22.04 -13.99 -7.65
CA SER A 8 -20.72 -13.36 -7.87
C SER A 8 -20.02 -12.78 -6.63
N HIS A 9 -20.66 -12.77 -5.45
CA HIS A 9 -20.06 -12.18 -4.24
C HIS A 9 -19.29 -13.17 -3.36
N LYS A 10 -19.46 -14.48 -3.59
CA LYS A 10 -18.85 -15.52 -2.73
C LYS A 10 -17.51 -16.01 -3.26
N GLU A 11 -17.32 -16.04 -4.58
CA GLU A 11 -16.09 -16.55 -5.21
C GLU A 11 -14.89 -15.60 -5.13
N LEU A 12 -15.08 -14.31 -4.79
CA LEU A 12 -13.97 -13.38 -4.57
C LEU A 12 -13.28 -13.57 -3.20
N MET A 13 -13.88 -14.32 -2.27
CA MET A 13 -13.40 -14.44 -0.89
C MET A 13 -12.50 -15.65 -0.63
N ASP A 14 -12.46 -16.62 -1.55
CA ASP A 14 -11.78 -17.91 -1.31
C ASP A 14 -10.38 -18.01 -1.94
N GLY A 15 -10.02 -17.13 -2.88
CA GLY A 15 -8.71 -17.12 -3.55
C GLY A 15 -7.59 -16.33 -2.83
N GLU A 16 -7.91 -15.56 -1.79
CA GLU A 16 -7.04 -14.51 -1.24
C GLU A 16 -6.53 -14.83 0.18
N THR A 17 -6.49 -16.11 0.56
CA THR A 17 -6.04 -16.53 1.90
C THR A 17 -4.52 -16.56 2.05
N SER A 18 -3.75 -16.69 0.96
CA SER A 18 -2.28 -16.80 1.03
C SER A 18 -1.55 -15.47 1.26
N GLY A 19 -2.13 -14.32 0.90
CA GLY A 19 -1.46 -13.02 1.00
C GLY A 19 -1.47 -12.45 2.42
N VAL A 20 -2.52 -12.71 3.20
CA VAL A 20 -2.70 -12.13 4.54
C VAL A 20 -1.75 -12.76 5.57
N LEU A 21 -1.42 -14.05 5.40
CA LEU A 21 -0.55 -14.82 6.30
C LEU A 21 0.89 -14.26 6.43
N HIS A 22 1.32 -13.42 5.48
CA HIS A 22 2.65 -12.81 5.48
C HIS A 22 2.68 -11.37 6.01
N ILE A 23 1.52 -10.77 6.33
CA ILE A 23 1.46 -9.40 6.85
C ILE A 23 1.75 -9.41 8.36
N GLN A 24 2.89 -8.87 8.73
CA GLN A 24 3.33 -8.70 10.11
C GLN A 24 2.56 -7.57 10.81
N GLY A 25 2.78 -7.43 12.12
CA GLY A 25 2.19 -6.36 12.92
C GLY A 25 1.06 -6.80 13.85
N ASN A 26 0.59 -5.86 14.66
CA ASN A 26 -0.29 -6.13 15.81
C ASN A 26 -1.80 -6.07 15.48
N LEU A 27 -2.17 -5.83 14.23
CA LEU A 27 -3.56 -5.86 13.79
C LEU A 27 -4.14 -7.27 13.76
N SER A 28 -5.46 -7.39 13.95
CA SER A 28 -6.17 -8.66 13.75
C SER A 28 -6.12 -9.10 12.29
N GLU A 29 -6.16 -10.41 12.03
CA GLU A 29 -6.18 -10.95 10.66
C GLU A 29 -7.35 -10.41 9.82
N LYS A 30 -8.51 -10.18 10.45
CA LYS A 30 -9.67 -9.54 9.81
C LYS A 30 -9.35 -8.11 9.39
N ALA A 31 -8.68 -7.34 10.25
CA ALA A 31 -8.27 -5.97 9.93
C ALA A 31 -7.21 -5.94 8.82
N LYS A 32 -6.19 -6.80 8.88
CA LYS A 32 -5.18 -6.94 7.82
C LYS A 32 -5.81 -7.26 6.46
N ARG A 33 -6.75 -8.21 6.43
CA ARG A 33 -7.49 -8.55 5.20
C ARG A 33 -8.32 -7.38 4.67
N HIS A 34 -8.95 -6.62 5.56
CA HIS A 34 -9.70 -5.44 5.16
C HIS A 34 -8.78 -4.36 4.56
N CYS A 35 -7.64 -4.08 5.20
CA CYS A 35 -6.64 -3.15 4.67
C CYS A 35 -6.15 -3.58 3.28
N LEU A 36 -5.86 -4.87 3.09
CA LEU A 36 -5.43 -5.41 1.80
C LEU A 36 -6.53 -5.29 0.74
N SER A 37 -7.77 -5.60 1.07
CA SER A 37 -8.91 -5.51 0.15
C SER A 37 -9.13 -4.06 -0.33
N VAL A 38 -9.07 -3.10 0.61
CA VAL A 38 -9.20 -1.67 0.29
C VAL A 38 -8.00 -1.20 -0.55
N PHE A 39 -6.78 -1.61 -0.20
CA PHE A 39 -5.60 -1.30 -0.99
C PHE A 39 -5.74 -1.83 -2.43
N ASN A 40 -6.13 -3.10 -2.59
CA ASN A 40 -6.35 -3.74 -3.87
C ASN A 40 -7.42 -3.00 -4.69
N PHE A 41 -8.48 -2.49 -4.05
CA PHE A 41 -9.49 -1.68 -4.72
C PHE A 41 -8.90 -0.39 -5.34
N TYR A 42 -7.99 0.31 -4.67
CA TYR A 42 -7.37 1.53 -5.21
C TYR A 42 -6.40 1.28 -6.36
N VAL A 43 -5.75 0.11 -6.39
CA VAL A 43 -4.76 -0.22 -7.43
C VAL A 43 -5.33 -1.08 -8.55
N SER A 44 -6.49 -1.72 -8.36
CA SER A 44 -7.13 -2.59 -9.36
C SER A 44 -8.05 -1.78 -10.26
N THR A 45 -7.51 -1.21 -11.34
CA THR A 45 -8.33 -0.59 -12.39
C THR A 45 -8.58 -1.59 -13.53
N PRO A 46 -9.82 -1.72 -14.06
CA PRO A 46 -10.10 -2.48 -15.27
C PRO A 46 -9.45 -1.78 -16.48
N GLY A 47 -8.22 -2.17 -16.79
CA GLY A 47 -7.38 -1.56 -17.82
C GLY A 47 -5.99 -1.30 -17.25
N ASN A 48 -4.97 -1.93 -17.85
CA ASN A 48 -3.55 -1.80 -17.46
C ASN A 48 -3.08 -0.36 -17.60
N SER A 49 -3.38 0.48 -16.60
CA SER A 49 -2.82 1.81 -16.46
C SER A 49 -1.49 1.70 -15.74
N PHE A 50 -0.57 2.63 -16.03
CA PHE A 50 0.73 2.66 -15.34
C PHE A 50 0.59 2.70 -13.82
N GLY A 51 -0.43 3.40 -13.30
CA GLY A 51 -0.74 3.42 -11.87
C GLY A 51 -1.17 2.06 -11.35
N ALA A 52 -2.06 1.35 -12.05
CA ALA A 52 -2.48 0.01 -11.66
C ALA A 52 -1.32 -1.00 -11.71
N ASP A 53 -0.49 -0.93 -12.75
CA ASP A 53 0.70 -1.78 -12.90
C ASP A 53 1.74 -1.51 -11.81
N LEU A 54 1.88 -0.26 -11.39
CA LEU A 54 2.77 0.13 -10.30
C LEU A 54 2.21 -0.28 -8.93
N GLY A 55 0.94 0.02 -8.69
CA GLY A 55 0.26 -0.28 -7.43
C GLY A 55 0.20 -1.78 -7.16
N GLY A 56 0.00 -2.61 -8.18
CA GLY A 56 0.05 -4.07 -8.06
C GLY A 56 1.43 -4.65 -7.71
N ARG A 57 2.51 -3.88 -7.83
CA ARG A 57 3.87 -4.29 -7.41
C ARG A 57 4.15 -3.97 -5.94
N LEU A 58 3.31 -3.14 -5.30
CA LEU A 58 3.44 -2.83 -3.89
C LEU A 58 2.78 -3.94 -3.07
N LYS A 59 3.51 -4.50 -2.11
CA LYS A 59 3.05 -5.55 -1.21
C LYS A 59 2.99 -4.98 0.20
N LEU A 60 1.81 -4.94 0.82
CA LEU A 60 1.70 -4.62 2.25
C LEU A 60 2.32 -5.78 3.04
N VAL A 61 3.38 -5.50 3.81
CA VAL A 61 4.12 -6.53 4.57
C VAL A 61 4.01 -6.36 6.07
N GLU A 62 3.65 -5.16 6.55
CA GLU A 62 3.40 -4.92 7.97
C GLU A 62 2.28 -3.89 8.12
N ALA A 63 1.40 -4.11 9.09
CA ALA A 63 0.41 -3.12 9.53
C ALA A 63 0.24 -3.18 11.05
N SER A 64 0.53 -2.05 11.70
CA SER A 64 0.53 -1.94 13.17
C SER A 64 -0.13 -0.64 13.61
N VAL A 65 -0.84 -0.68 14.73
CA VAL A 65 -1.45 0.51 15.37
C VAL A 65 -1.02 0.59 16.82
N TYR A 66 -0.57 1.76 17.24
CA TYR A 66 -0.03 2.02 18.57
C TYR A 66 -0.80 3.15 19.26
N ALA A 67 -0.88 3.09 20.58
CA ALA A 67 -1.34 4.24 21.36
C ALA A 67 -0.27 5.34 21.32
N GLY A 68 -0.66 6.53 20.87
CA GLY A 68 0.16 7.73 20.89
C GLY A 68 0.07 8.49 22.21
N ARG A 69 0.72 9.66 22.28
CA ARG A 69 0.59 10.57 23.42
C ARG A 69 -0.74 11.32 23.35
N ALA A 70 -1.31 11.69 24.50
CA ALA A 70 -2.50 12.53 24.61
C ALA A 70 -3.74 11.98 23.86
N ASN A 71 -4.12 10.72 24.14
CA ASN A 71 -5.32 10.08 23.59
C ASN A 71 -5.35 9.95 22.05
N THR A 72 -4.18 9.99 21.42
CA THR A 72 -4.02 9.76 19.97
C THR A 72 -3.71 8.30 19.70
N SER A 73 -4.01 7.84 18.49
CA SER A 73 -3.59 6.53 17.98
C SER A 73 -2.75 6.76 16.72
N ILE A 74 -1.67 6.02 16.59
CA ILE A 74 -0.71 6.12 15.48
C ILE A 74 -0.80 4.81 14.71
N SER A 75 -0.97 4.91 13.39
CA SER A 75 -0.96 3.75 12.50
C SER A 75 0.30 3.78 11.64
N GLU A 76 0.93 2.63 11.50
CA GLU A 76 2.10 2.43 10.67
C GLU A 76 1.84 1.25 9.72
N THR A 77 2.08 1.46 8.43
CA THR A 77 2.07 0.42 7.40
C THR A 77 3.41 0.39 6.70
N VAL A 78 3.88 -0.81 6.36
CA VAL A 78 5.12 -1.02 5.61
C VAL A 78 4.77 -1.73 4.32
N PHE A 79 5.20 -1.13 3.22
CA PHE A 79 5.10 -1.72 1.89
C PHE A 79 6.47 -2.13 1.42
N GLU A 80 6.54 -3.31 0.84
CA GLU A 80 7.66 -3.77 0.05
C GLU A 80 7.34 -3.67 -1.43
N VAL A 81 8.38 -3.41 -2.19
CA VAL A 81 8.29 -3.29 -3.64
C VAL A 81 9.37 -4.19 -4.23
N GLU A 82 8.94 -5.20 -4.96
CA GLU A 82 9.87 -6.20 -5.51
C GLU A 82 10.58 -5.65 -6.75
N ILE A 83 11.89 -5.42 -6.65
CA ILE A 83 12.69 -4.94 -7.78
C ILE A 83 12.79 -6.02 -8.85
N THR A 84 12.29 -5.75 -10.04
CA THR A 84 12.69 -6.46 -11.25
C THR A 84 13.55 -5.52 -12.07
N ARG A 85 14.86 -5.51 -11.83
CA ARG A 85 15.84 -4.90 -12.73
C ARG A 85 16.79 -6.01 -13.19
N GLY A 86 17.01 -6.09 -14.50
CA GLY A 86 18.32 -6.53 -14.95
C GLY A 86 19.36 -5.57 -14.34
N ILE A 87 20.13 -6.08 -13.36
CA ILE A 87 21.37 -5.51 -12.79
C ILE A 87 21.09 -4.26 -11.89
N THR A 88 21.30 -4.18 -10.56
CA THR A 88 22.02 -4.93 -9.49
C THR A 88 21.33 -4.60 -8.14
N PRO A 89 21.55 -5.37 -7.06
CA PRO A 89 20.80 -5.23 -5.81
C PRO A 89 21.42 -4.18 -4.87
N SER A 90 20.69 -3.11 -4.60
CA SER A 90 20.88 -2.29 -3.41
C SER A 90 19.71 -2.58 -2.47
N ALA A 91 19.82 -3.65 -1.68
CA ALA A 91 18.87 -3.95 -0.62
C ALA A 91 19.02 -2.91 0.49
N LEU A 92 17.97 -2.13 0.75
CA LEU A 92 17.93 -1.25 1.92
C LEU A 92 17.13 -1.94 3.02
N THR A 93 17.84 -2.49 4.01
CA THR A 93 17.27 -3.15 5.18
C THR A 93 16.84 -2.12 6.25
N LEU A 94 15.69 -2.44 6.85
CA LEU A 94 14.93 -1.79 7.92
C LEU A 94 15.72 -1.08 9.04
N ASN A 95 15.21 0.07 9.49
CA ASN A 95 15.34 0.53 10.88
C ASN A 95 13.94 0.82 11.47
N LYS A 96 13.77 0.48 12.75
CA LYS A 96 12.52 0.59 13.52
C LYS A 96 12.06 2.05 13.67
N ARG A 97 11.14 2.50 12.81
CA ARG A 97 10.24 3.68 12.95
C ARG A 97 9.52 3.85 11.60
N GLY A 98 8.18 3.73 11.56
CA GLY A 98 7.29 3.88 10.38
C GLY A 98 7.92 4.31 9.05
N HIS A 99 8.63 3.40 8.38
CA HIS A 99 9.38 3.66 7.15
C HIS A 99 8.70 2.90 5.99
N CYS A 100 8.18 3.62 5.00
CA CYS A 100 7.80 3.05 3.70
C CYS A 100 9.10 2.95 2.86
N SER A 101 9.65 1.74 2.72
CA SER A 101 10.88 1.50 1.94
C SER A 101 10.52 1.43 0.45
N VAL A 102 10.86 2.48 -0.29
CA VAL A 102 10.61 2.55 -1.73
C VAL A 102 11.85 2.12 -2.50
N ILE A 103 11.73 1.06 -3.29
CA ILE A 103 12.77 0.69 -4.25
C ILE A 103 12.29 0.98 -5.67
N CYS A 104 13.14 1.66 -6.45
CA CYS A 104 12.74 2.29 -7.70
C CYS A 104 13.00 1.39 -8.91
N PHE A 105 11.97 1.15 -9.72
CA PHE A 105 12.12 0.48 -11.02
C PHE A 105 12.63 1.45 -12.09
N LEU A 106 13.12 0.91 -13.22
CA LEU A 106 13.66 1.71 -14.33
C LEU A 106 12.56 2.52 -15.03
N ASP A 107 11.34 1.99 -15.07
CA ASP A 107 10.13 2.61 -15.64
C ASP A 107 9.54 3.72 -14.73
N MET A 108 9.99 3.80 -13.49
CA MET A 108 9.66 4.90 -12.56
C MET A 108 10.72 6.00 -12.56
N CYS A 109 11.82 5.82 -13.29
CA CYS A 109 12.87 6.83 -13.37
C CYS A 109 12.61 7.83 -14.48
N ASN A 110 13.00 9.08 -14.26
CA ASN A 110 13.04 10.09 -15.31
C ASN A 110 14.29 9.92 -16.20
N ILE A 111 14.48 10.83 -17.16
CA ILE A 111 15.63 10.83 -18.08
C ILE A 111 16.99 10.86 -17.38
N PHE A 112 17.05 11.41 -16.16
CA PHE A 112 18.26 11.46 -15.33
C PHE A 112 18.49 10.21 -14.49
N LYS A 113 17.72 9.13 -14.71
CA LYS A 113 17.81 7.87 -13.96
C LYS A 113 17.54 8.01 -12.45
N VAL A 114 16.81 9.07 -12.06
CA VAL A 114 16.31 9.25 -10.69
C VAL A 114 14.80 9.02 -10.64
N LEU A 115 14.28 8.63 -9.49
CA LEU A 115 12.84 8.40 -9.30
C LEU A 115 12.04 9.64 -9.73
N HIS A 116 11.08 9.43 -10.62
CA HIS A 116 10.19 10.47 -11.10
C HIS A 116 9.31 10.97 -9.95
N GLY A 117 9.24 12.29 -9.75
CA GLY A 117 8.51 12.88 -8.62
C GLY A 117 7.04 12.45 -8.55
N ALA A 118 6.38 12.30 -9.71
CA ALA A 118 4.99 11.80 -9.76
C ALA A 118 4.86 10.34 -9.29
N CYS A 119 5.84 9.48 -9.60
CA CYS A 119 5.85 8.10 -9.12
C CYS A 119 6.09 8.05 -7.61
N ALA A 120 7.01 8.88 -7.10
CA ALA A 120 7.26 9.03 -5.68
C ALA A 120 6.00 9.52 -4.94
N ALA A 121 5.32 10.54 -5.47
CA ALA A 121 4.09 11.07 -4.92
C ALA A 121 2.97 10.02 -4.89
N TYR A 122 2.82 9.24 -5.96
CA TYR A 122 1.85 8.14 -6.04
C TYR A 122 2.08 7.07 -4.96
N ILE A 123 3.33 6.70 -4.70
CA ILE A 123 3.65 5.74 -3.63
C ILE A 123 3.34 6.31 -2.25
N VAL A 124 3.71 7.57 -2.01
CA VAL A 124 3.39 8.25 -0.74
C VAL A 124 1.89 8.29 -0.52
N ASP A 125 1.11 8.56 -1.58
CA ASP A 125 -0.34 8.55 -1.53
C ASP A 125 -0.89 7.20 -1.04
N LEU A 126 -0.48 6.12 -1.71
CA LEU A 126 -0.92 4.76 -1.39
C LEU A 126 -0.46 4.30 0.01
N CYS A 127 0.79 4.58 0.38
CA CYS A 127 1.32 4.30 1.73
C CYS A 127 0.52 5.09 2.79
N SER A 128 0.08 6.33 2.51
CA SER A 128 -0.70 7.13 3.46
C SER A 128 -2.14 6.65 3.65
N VAL A 129 -2.84 6.32 2.55
CA VAL A 129 -4.23 5.83 2.60
C VAL A 129 -4.32 4.52 3.37
N SER A 130 -3.38 3.60 3.15
CA SER A 130 -3.37 2.32 3.87
C SER A 130 -3.19 2.47 5.39
N ALA A 131 -2.36 3.42 5.84
CA ALA A 131 -2.20 3.72 7.26
C ALA A 131 -3.49 4.27 7.87
N LEU A 132 -4.22 5.13 7.14
CA LEU A 132 -5.53 5.63 7.56
C LEU A 132 -6.57 4.51 7.65
N VAL A 133 -6.63 3.63 6.66
CA VAL A 133 -7.54 2.47 6.67
C VAL A 133 -7.24 1.56 7.86
N ALA A 134 -5.97 1.25 8.10
CA ALA A 134 -5.53 0.48 9.26
C ALA A 134 -5.98 1.14 10.58
N LEU A 135 -5.85 2.46 10.70
CA LEU A 135 -6.33 3.20 11.86
C LEU A 135 -7.86 3.12 12.03
N GLY A 136 -8.60 3.32 10.94
CA GLY A 136 -10.06 3.24 10.91
C GLY A 136 -10.58 1.88 11.36
N THR A 137 -9.90 0.79 10.97
CA THR A 137 -10.29 -0.56 11.41
C THR A 137 -10.20 -0.75 12.91
N VAL A 138 -9.23 -0.14 13.58
CA VAL A 138 -9.05 -0.25 15.04
C VAL A 138 -10.00 0.68 15.78
N LEU A 139 -10.15 1.90 15.29
CA LEU A 139 -11.02 2.91 15.90
C LEU A 139 -12.50 2.77 15.51
N SER A 140 -12.85 1.74 14.72
CA SER A 140 -14.22 1.45 14.28
C SER A 140 -14.89 2.61 13.52
N PHE A 141 -14.13 3.31 12.68
CA PHE A 141 -14.67 4.27 11.72
C PHE A 141 -14.19 3.97 10.31
N ASP A 142 -14.97 4.39 9.32
CA ASP A 142 -14.60 4.25 7.92
C ASP A 142 -13.58 5.33 7.54
N ALA A 143 -12.33 4.90 7.34
CA ALA A 143 -11.23 5.74 6.88
C ALA A 143 -11.01 5.64 5.36
N THR A 144 -11.87 4.94 4.63
CA THR A 144 -11.82 4.94 3.16
C THR A 144 -12.13 6.34 2.64
N GLY A 145 -11.40 6.76 1.62
CA GLY A 145 -11.50 8.12 1.12
C GLY A 145 -10.60 8.39 -0.07
N VAL A 146 -10.48 9.66 -0.43
CA VAL A 146 -9.57 10.11 -1.48
C VAL A 146 -8.69 11.22 -0.92
N SER A 147 -7.43 11.21 -1.30
CA SER A 147 -6.50 12.28 -0.95
C SER A 147 -6.95 13.58 -1.61
N GLN A 148 -7.38 14.54 -0.79
CA GLN A 148 -7.85 15.85 -1.28
C GLN A 148 -6.72 16.82 -1.53
N ALA A 149 -5.65 16.73 -0.74
CA ALA A 149 -4.48 17.56 -0.84
C ALA A 149 -3.25 16.78 -0.37
N MET A 150 -2.12 17.03 -1.04
CA MET A 150 -0.84 16.45 -0.69
C MET A 150 0.22 17.51 -0.81
N ASN A 151 1.04 17.65 0.23
CA ASN A 151 2.16 18.58 0.26
C ASN A 151 3.45 17.78 0.43
N LEU A 152 4.29 17.76 -0.60
CA LEU A 152 5.54 17.02 -0.62
C LEU A 152 6.72 17.96 -0.76
N ILE A 153 7.71 17.80 0.11
CA ILE A 153 8.99 18.52 0.03
C ILE A 153 10.07 17.49 -0.28
N TRP A 154 10.72 17.64 -1.42
CA TRP A 154 11.78 16.74 -1.87
C TRP A 154 13.14 17.20 -1.34
N HIS A 155 13.72 16.45 -0.41
CA HIS A 155 15.02 16.79 0.17
C HIS A 155 16.21 16.25 -0.62
N LYS A 156 16.05 15.10 -1.29
CA LYS A 156 17.11 14.43 -2.03
C LYS A 156 16.52 13.62 -3.17
N ALA A 157 17.21 13.58 -4.31
CA ALA A 157 16.88 12.67 -5.39
C ALA A 157 17.16 11.23 -4.99
N ILE A 158 16.25 10.32 -5.31
CA ILE A 158 16.45 8.88 -5.15
C ILE A 158 17.05 8.36 -6.46
N SER A 159 18.35 8.10 -6.44
CA SER A 159 19.10 7.43 -7.52
C SER A 159 19.43 6.00 -7.10
N SER A 160 19.40 5.07 -8.06
CA SER A 160 19.89 3.70 -7.87
C SER A 160 21.41 3.63 -7.73
#